data_AF-A0A6L7SPZ5-F1
#
_entry.id   AF-A0A6L7SPZ5-F1
#
_cell.length_a   1.000
_cell.length_b   1.000
_cell.length_c   1.000
_cell.angle_alpha   90.00
_cell.angle_beta   90.00
_cell.angle_gamma   90.00
#
_symmetry.space_group_name_H-M   'P 1'
#
loop_
_entity.id
_entity.type
_entity.pdbx_description
1 polymer ?
#
loop_
_entity_poly.entity_id
_entity_poly.type
_entity_poly.pdbx_seq_one_letter_code
_entity_poly.pdbx_strand_id
1 'polypeptide(L)'
;MSSTLNLKTWNDFGSKLLQEKGHKRQKEFLTSCKQKDDFSCYMNNNLHGYYRSSSSSFLSDYEFTEAEFCSPPEDTQNMIWDRLNSCQLDKETLSDVCFWGEVVFNLIERDQLKPEWLASSKGNSLEEGGYFIDRALNSNDSKMLDDCVRKILRSMCNPRPRGRRVVFCDFSLGRA
;
A
#
# COMPACT_ATOMS: atom_id res chain seq x y z
N MET A 1 24.85 1.49 -2.07
CA MET A 1 24.16 0.34 -2.66
C MET A 1 22.70 0.47 -2.26
N SER A 2 21.82 0.76 -3.21
CA SER A 2 20.37 0.94 -2.98
C SER A 2 19.74 -0.43 -2.78
N SER A 3 19.03 -0.66 -1.68
CA SER A 3 18.23 -1.89 -1.52
C SER A 3 16.79 -1.59 -1.91
N THR A 4 16.41 -2.10 -3.08
CA THR A 4 15.03 -2.20 -3.51
C THR A 4 14.38 -3.41 -2.85
N LEU A 5 13.11 -3.28 -2.44
CA LEU A 5 12.20 -4.35 -2.12
C LEU A 5 12.30 -5.43 -3.19
N ASN A 6 12.73 -6.63 -2.81
CA ASN A 6 12.85 -7.74 -3.75
C ASN A 6 11.49 -8.45 -3.90
N LEU A 7 11.09 -8.71 -5.15
CA LEU A 7 9.87 -9.45 -5.50
C LEU A 7 9.70 -10.77 -4.72
N LYS A 8 10.78 -11.53 -4.51
CA LYS A 8 10.73 -12.78 -3.75
C LYS A 8 10.31 -12.52 -2.31
N THR A 9 11.00 -11.61 -1.61
CA THR A 9 10.68 -11.22 -0.24
C THR A 9 9.26 -10.68 -0.13
N TRP A 10 8.85 -9.88 -1.12
CA TRP A 10 7.52 -9.27 -1.17
C TRP A 10 6.41 -10.31 -1.35
N ASN A 11 6.60 -11.27 -2.24
CA ASN A 11 5.69 -12.38 -2.45
C ASN A 11 5.64 -13.33 -1.24
N ASP A 12 6.78 -13.61 -0.61
CA ASP A 12 6.87 -14.47 0.57
C ASP A 12 6.13 -13.86 1.76
N PHE A 13 6.25 -12.54 1.96
CA PHE A 13 5.50 -11.80 2.98
C PHE A 13 3.99 -11.95 2.80
N GLY A 14 3.48 -11.64 1.60
CA GLY A 14 2.05 -11.78 1.29
C GLY A 14 1.58 -13.22 1.42
N SER A 15 2.42 -14.19 1.03
CA SER A 15 2.10 -15.62 1.13
C SER A 15 1.96 -16.08 2.58
N LYS A 16 2.84 -15.63 3.47
CA LYS A 16 2.79 -15.94 4.90
C LYS A 16 1.55 -15.35 5.58
N LEU A 17 1.16 -14.13 5.21
CA LEU A 17 -0.05 -13.48 5.74
C LEU A 17 -1.35 -14.14 5.26
N LEU A 18 -1.36 -14.67 4.04
CA LEU A 18 -2.54 -15.27 3.41
C LEU A 18 -2.56 -16.80 3.49
N GLN A 19 -1.66 -17.39 4.28
CA GLN A 19 -1.55 -18.84 4.44
C GLN A 19 -2.79 -19.44 5.09
N GLU A 20 -3.33 -18.77 6.11
CA GLU A 20 -4.48 -19.23 6.89
C GLU A 20 -5.41 -18.05 7.24
N LYS A 21 -6.69 -18.20 6.90
CA LYS A 21 -7.71 -17.16 7.13
C LYS A 21 -8.05 -17.05 8.61
N GLY A 22 -8.14 -15.84 9.14
CA GLY A 22 -8.44 -15.62 10.55
C GLY A 22 -7.25 -15.79 11.49
N HIS A 23 -6.07 -16.15 10.96
CA HIS A 23 -4.90 -16.47 11.76
C HIS A 23 -4.39 -15.24 12.55
N LYS A 24 -3.77 -15.48 13.71
CA LYS A 24 -3.25 -14.42 14.60
C LYS A 24 -2.36 -13.40 13.88
N ARG A 25 -1.53 -13.85 12.95
CA ARG A 25 -0.66 -12.98 12.11
C ARG A 25 -1.45 -11.94 11.31
N GLN A 26 -2.64 -12.29 10.82
CA GLN A 26 -3.52 -11.34 10.14
C GLN A 26 -3.99 -10.24 11.10
N LYS A 27 -4.37 -10.61 12.33
CA LYS A 27 -4.74 -9.64 13.37
C LYS A 27 -3.57 -8.73 13.77
N GLU A 28 -2.38 -9.30 13.94
CA GLU A 28 -1.16 -8.55 14.25
C GLU A 28 -0.84 -7.53 13.13
N PHE A 29 -0.95 -7.94 11.87
CA PHE A 29 -0.76 -7.06 10.72
C PHE A 29 -1.82 -5.95 10.64
N LEU A 30 -3.11 -6.28 10.81
CA LEU A 30 -4.16 -5.26 10.77
C LEU A 30 -4.03 -4.27 11.94
N THR A 31 -3.62 -4.75 13.11
CA THR A 31 -3.37 -3.89 14.27
C THR A 31 -2.22 -2.93 14.01
N SER A 32 -1.13 -3.40 13.39
CA SER A 32 -0.01 -2.53 13.06
C SER A 32 -0.37 -1.46 12.02
N CYS A 33 -1.32 -1.74 11.12
CA CYS A 33 -1.80 -0.76 10.14
C CYS A 33 -2.57 0.43 10.74
N LYS A 34 -2.89 0.43 12.04
CA LYS A 34 -3.63 1.53 12.67
C LYS A 34 -2.78 2.78 12.91
N GLN A 35 -1.45 2.64 13.01
CA GLN A 35 -0.54 3.73 13.32
C GLN A 35 0.76 3.56 12.54
N LYS A 36 1.38 4.69 12.16
CA LYS A 36 2.61 4.68 11.35
C LYS A 36 3.73 3.89 12.02
N ASP A 37 4.04 4.19 13.28
CA ASP A 37 5.21 3.61 13.95
C ASP A 37 5.08 2.09 14.12
N ASP A 38 3.89 1.61 14.48
CA ASP A 38 3.59 0.19 14.60
C ASP A 38 3.67 -0.51 13.25
N PHE A 39 3.12 0.11 12.20
CA PHE A 39 3.21 -0.38 10.83
C PHE A 39 4.67 -0.49 10.39
N SER A 40 5.44 0.59 10.52
CA SER A 40 6.87 0.62 10.15
C SER A 40 7.67 -0.42 10.92
N CYS A 41 7.44 -0.56 12.22
CA CYS A 41 8.06 -1.60 13.04
C CYS A 41 7.70 -3.00 12.54
N TYR A 42 6.42 -3.25 12.27
CA TYR A 42 5.95 -4.53 11.73
C TYR A 42 6.60 -4.86 10.39
N MET A 43 6.64 -3.89 9.46
CA MET A 43 7.23 -4.07 8.14
C MET A 43 8.73 -4.36 8.23
N ASN A 44 9.48 -3.60 9.02
CA ASN A 44 10.92 -3.81 9.22
C ASN A 44 11.24 -5.19 9.81
N ASN A 45 10.42 -5.68 10.73
CA ASN A 45 10.61 -6.99 11.36
C ASN A 45 10.27 -8.16 10.43
N ASN A 46 9.35 -7.97 9.48
CA ASN A 46 8.84 -9.05 8.62
C ASN A 46 9.39 -9.02 7.18
N LEU A 47 9.98 -7.91 6.75
CA LEU A 47 10.67 -7.74 5.47
C LEU A 47 12.18 -7.54 5.68
N HIS A 48 12.88 -8.62 6.01
CA HIS A 48 14.34 -8.59 6.09
C HIS A 48 14.95 -8.11 4.77
N GLY A 49 15.71 -7.01 4.81
CA GLY A 49 16.30 -6.38 3.62
C GLY A 49 15.55 -5.15 3.10
N TYR A 50 14.46 -4.73 3.75
CA TYR A 50 13.92 -3.37 3.58
C TYR A 50 14.89 -2.38 4.26
N TYR A 51 15.94 -1.97 3.56
CA TYR A 51 16.77 -0.85 4.01
C TYR A 51 16.19 0.44 3.43
N ARG A 52 15.92 1.40 4.33
CA ARG A 52 15.65 2.80 3.98
C ARG A 52 16.87 3.35 3.24
N SER A 53 16.81 3.45 1.92
CA SER A 53 17.75 4.28 1.16
C SER A 53 17.06 5.59 0.79
N SER A 54 17.60 6.66 1.35
CA SER A 54 17.36 8.05 1.04
C SER A 54 17.40 8.38 -0.46
N SER A 55 16.81 9.54 -0.78
CA SER A 55 16.86 10.31 -2.03
C SER A 55 16.10 9.67 -3.18
N SER A 56 14.87 10.04 -3.49
CA SER A 56 14.25 11.37 -3.50
C SER A 56 12.79 11.23 -3.07
N SER A 57 12.24 12.26 -2.44
CA SER A 57 10.78 12.33 -2.36
C SER A 57 10.24 12.34 -3.77
N PHE A 58 9.52 11.27 -4.08
CA PHE A 58 8.77 11.25 -5.30
C PHE A 58 7.75 12.41 -5.27
N LEU A 59 7.03 12.66 -4.16
CA LEU A 59 6.02 13.73 -4.05
C LEU A 59 6.29 14.74 -2.91
N SER A 60 7.49 15.35 -2.84
CA SER A 60 8.08 16.04 -1.65
C SER A 60 7.18 16.61 -0.56
N ASP A 61 6.06 17.24 -0.88
CA ASP A 61 5.26 18.00 0.06
C ASP A 61 3.74 17.76 -0.10
N TYR A 62 3.32 16.72 -0.83
CA TYR A 62 1.90 16.41 -1.00
C TYR A 62 1.39 15.45 0.07
N GLU A 63 0.41 15.88 0.85
CA GLU A 63 -0.33 15.03 1.79
C GLU A 63 -1.64 14.58 1.15
N PHE A 64 -1.84 13.27 1.01
CA PHE A 64 -3.09 12.75 0.47
C PHE A 64 -4.20 12.88 1.51
N THR A 65 -5.42 13.11 1.04
CA THR A 65 -6.61 12.70 1.80
C THR A 65 -6.94 11.24 1.53
N GLU A 66 -7.69 10.60 2.42
CA GLU A 66 -8.16 9.23 2.20
C GLU A 66 -9.00 9.07 0.92
N ALA A 67 -9.81 10.08 0.62
CA ALA A 67 -10.62 10.13 -0.59
C ALA A 67 -9.75 10.21 -1.85
N GLU A 68 -8.70 11.04 -1.84
CA GLU A 68 -7.73 11.15 -2.93
C GLU A 68 -6.91 9.88 -3.10
N PHE A 69 -6.53 9.20 -2.02
CA PHE A 69 -5.85 7.91 -2.12
C PHE A 69 -6.73 6.86 -2.83
N CYS A 70 -8.03 6.83 -2.51
CA CYS A 70 -8.99 5.93 -3.14
C CYS A 70 -9.32 6.32 -4.59
N SER A 71 -9.36 7.62 -4.86
CA SER A 71 -9.86 8.22 -6.10
C SER A 71 -9.18 9.56 -6.35
N PRO A 72 -7.92 9.56 -6.82
CA PRO A 72 -7.19 10.80 -7.02
C PRO A 72 -7.89 11.65 -8.10
N PRO A 73 -8.15 12.94 -7.86
CA PRO A 73 -8.66 13.83 -8.90
C PRO A 73 -7.62 13.99 -10.01
N GLU A 74 -8.05 14.51 -11.16
CA GLU A 74 -7.20 14.67 -12.34
C GLU A 74 -5.95 15.50 -12.05
N ASP A 75 -6.05 16.56 -11.26
CA ASP A 75 -4.91 17.41 -10.89
C ASP A 75 -3.86 16.64 -10.07
N THR A 76 -4.29 15.86 -9.06
CA THR A 76 -3.40 15.00 -8.28
C THR A 76 -2.75 13.93 -9.17
N GLN A 77 -3.51 13.40 -10.13
CA GLN A 77 -2.95 12.45 -11.09
C GLN A 77 -1.87 13.09 -11.98
N ASN A 78 -2.14 14.26 -12.55
CA ASN A 78 -1.19 14.98 -13.40
C ASN A 78 0.08 15.36 -12.63
N MET A 79 -0.06 15.86 -11.40
CA MET A 79 1.08 16.18 -10.52
C MET A 79 1.97 14.95 -10.28
N ILE A 80 1.38 13.79 -10.01
CA ILE A 80 2.12 12.53 -9.86
C ILE A 80 2.81 12.16 -11.17
N TRP A 81 2.13 12.27 -12.30
CA TRP A 81 2.69 11.90 -13.60
C TRP A 81 3.85 12.79 -14.05
N ASP A 82 3.70 14.11 -13.94
CA ASP A 82 4.75 15.08 -14.26
C ASP A 82 6.01 14.82 -13.45
N ARG A 83 5.81 14.42 -12.21
CA ARG A 83 6.91 14.07 -11.32
C ARG A 83 7.59 12.76 -11.72
N LEU A 84 6.85 11.73 -12.14
CA LEU A 84 7.41 10.46 -12.66
C LEU A 84 8.25 10.72 -13.90
N ASN A 85 7.72 11.55 -14.82
CA ASN A 85 8.42 11.95 -16.04
C ASN A 85 9.70 12.75 -15.73
N SER A 86 9.65 13.65 -14.75
CA SER A 86 10.83 14.44 -14.35
C SER A 86 11.97 13.58 -13.79
N CYS A 87 11.63 12.41 -13.21
CA CYS A 87 12.59 11.44 -12.71
C CYS A 87 13.18 10.55 -13.80
N GLN A 88 12.74 10.69 -15.06
CA GLN A 88 13.22 9.90 -16.21
C GLN A 88 13.18 8.38 -15.96
N LEU A 89 12.15 7.91 -15.26
CA LEU A 89 11.98 6.48 -14.99
C LEU A 89 11.60 5.73 -16.28
N ASP A 90 12.21 4.57 -16.49
CA ASP A 90 11.88 3.73 -17.64
C ASP A 90 10.56 2.97 -17.45
N LYS A 91 10.03 2.44 -18.56
CA LYS A 91 8.76 1.68 -18.55
C LYS A 91 8.86 0.41 -17.69
N GLU A 92 10.04 -0.18 -17.57
CA GLU A 92 10.26 -1.39 -16.78
C GLU A 92 10.07 -1.08 -15.29
N THR A 93 10.66 0.00 -14.80
CA THR A 93 10.54 0.50 -13.43
C THR A 93 9.09 0.85 -13.09
N LEU A 94 8.41 1.58 -13.99
CA LEU A 94 6.99 1.95 -13.80
C LEU A 94 6.05 0.73 -13.80
N SER A 95 6.47 -0.39 -14.40
CA SER A 95 5.73 -1.66 -14.39
C SER A 95 6.03 -2.55 -13.19
N ASP A 96 7.05 -2.24 -12.40
CA ASP A 96 7.48 -3.05 -11.26
C ASP A 96 6.56 -2.84 -10.04
N VAL A 97 5.99 -3.95 -9.56
CA VAL A 97 5.17 -3.95 -8.34
C VAL A 97 5.96 -3.62 -7.09
N CYS A 98 7.28 -3.88 -7.08
CA CYS A 98 8.15 -3.57 -5.95
C CYS A 98 8.41 -2.07 -5.86
N PHE A 99 8.62 -1.41 -7.00
CA PHE A 99 8.72 0.05 -7.07
C PHE A 99 7.49 0.72 -6.45
N TRP A 100 6.28 0.31 -6.84
CA TRP A 100 5.06 0.89 -6.28
C TRP A 100 4.84 0.55 -4.80
N GLY A 101 5.25 -0.64 -4.35
CA GLY A 101 5.27 -0.98 -2.92
C GLY A 101 6.17 -0.04 -2.12
N GLU A 102 7.37 0.27 -2.64
CA GLU A 102 8.28 1.24 -2.03
C GLU A 102 7.73 2.66 -2.01
N VAL A 103 7.08 3.11 -3.09
CA VAL A 103 6.41 4.41 -3.12
C VAL A 103 5.41 4.51 -1.97
N VAL A 104 4.54 3.51 -1.80
CA VAL A 104 3.55 3.50 -0.72
C VAL A 104 4.21 3.54 0.65
N PHE A 105 5.27 2.76 0.88
CA PHE A 105 6.01 2.81 2.15
C PHE A 105 6.61 4.19 2.41
N ASN A 106 7.22 4.80 1.39
CA ASN A 106 7.83 6.12 1.52
C ASN A 106 6.80 7.21 1.84
N LEU A 107 5.58 7.12 1.27
CA LEU A 107 4.49 8.04 1.60
C LEU A 107 4.07 7.91 3.07
N ILE A 108 3.98 6.68 3.58
CA ILE A 108 3.64 6.41 4.99
C ILE A 108 4.72 6.95 5.93
N GLU A 109 5.98 6.65 5.64
CA GLU A 109 7.13 7.08 6.44
C GLU A 109 7.26 8.61 6.55
N ARG A 110 6.75 9.33 5.54
CA ARG A 110 6.76 10.79 5.45
C ARG A 110 5.46 11.45 5.91
N ASP A 111 4.55 10.70 6.53
CA ASP A 111 3.22 11.18 6.96
C ASP A 111 2.33 11.70 5.81
N GLN A 112 2.62 11.33 4.57
CA GLN A 112 1.86 11.72 3.38
C GLN A 112 0.66 10.79 3.11
N LEU A 113 0.68 9.60 3.72
CA LEU A 113 -0.38 8.60 3.66
C LEU A 113 -0.51 7.92 5.03
N LYS A 114 -1.73 7.79 5.56
CA LYS A 114 -1.93 6.97 6.77
C LYS A 114 -2.01 5.48 6.38
N PRO A 115 -1.38 4.56 7.14
CA PRO A 115 -1.41 3.14 6.81
C PRO A 115 -2.82 2.54 6.85
N GLU A 116 -3.71 3.07 7.70
CA GLU A 116 -5.09 2.60 7.80
C GLU A 116 -5.88 2.82 6.51
N TRP A 117 -5.51 3.84 5.72
CA TRP A 117 -6.14 4.14 4.43
C TRP A 117 -5.87 3.08 3.36
N LEU A 118 -4.87 2.22 3.56
CA LEU A 118 -4.64 1.06 2.67
C LEU A 118 -5.84 0.10 2.67
N ALA A 119 -6.67 0.14 3.71
CA ALA A 119 -7.88 -0.65 3.85
C ALA A 119 -9.13 0.05 3.26
N SER A 120 -9.01 1.24 2.69
CA SER A 120 -10.15 2.02 2.16
C SER A 120 -10.61 1.52 0.79
N SER A 121 -11.89 1.70 0.45
CA SER A 121 -12.42 1.35 -0.88
C SER A 121 -13.25 2.45 -1.52
N LYS A 122 -13.16 2.49 -2.84
CA LYS A 122 -14.11 3.19 -3.71
C LYS A 122 -15.34 2.31 -3.97
N GLY A 123 -16.54 2.84 -3.72
CA GLY A 123 -17.85 2.18 -3.89
C GLY A 123 -19.01 3.14 -3.62
N ASN A 124 -20.24 2.63 -3.53
CA ASN A 124 -21.46 3.45 -3.29
C ASN A 124 -21.51 4.14 -1.91
N SER A 125 -20.62 3.78 -1.00
CA SER A 125 -20.33 4.48 0.23
C SER A 125 -18.82 4.38 0.46
N LEU A 126 -18.14 5.52 0.63
CA LEU A 126 -16.76 5.53 1.08
C LEU A 126 -16.73 4.86 2.46
N GLU A 127 -16.07 3.71 2.55
CA GLU A 127 -15.81 3.08 3.84
C GLU A 127 -14.39 3.43 4.26
N GLU A 128 -14.30 4.18 5.35
CA GLU A 128 -13.02 4.61 5.91
C GLU A 128 -12.19 3.39 6.32
N GLY A 129 -10.89 3.41 6.00
CA GLY A 129 -9.97 2.30 6.16
C GLY A 129 -9.79 1.92 7.62
N GLY A 130 -9.69 2.91 8.52
CA GLY A 130 -9.65 2.69 9.97
C GLY A 130 -10.90 1.97 10.48
N TYR A 131 -12.08 2.39 10.03
CA TYR A 131 -13.34 1.71 10.36
C TYR A 131 -13.36 0.28 9.81
N PHE A 132 -12.88 0.05 8.58
CA PHE A 132 -12.85 -1.30 8.01
C PHE A 132 -11.90 -2.23 8.78
N ILE A 133 -10.74 -1.73 9.21
CA ILE A 133 -9.79 -2.45 10.06
C ILE A 133 -10.45 -2.81 11.40
N ASP A 134 -11.06 -1.85 12.08
CA ASP A 134 -11.70 -2.08 13.37
C ASP A 134 -12.85 -3.09 13.26
N ARG A 135 -13.66 -2.98 12.20
CA ARG A 135 -14.73 -3.93 11.94
C ARG A 135 -14.18 -5.34 11.69
N ALA A 136 -13.09 -5.47 10.95
CA ALA A 136 -12.45 -6.77 10.69
C ALA A 136 -11.81 -7.38 11.95
N LEU A 137 -11.17 -6.56 12.80
CA LEU A 137 -10.56 -7.01 14.06
C LEU A 137 -11.59 -7.48 15.09
N ASN A 138 -12.75 -6.82 15.14
CA ASN A 138 -13.84 -7.15 16.06
C ASN A 138 -14.81 -8.21 15.50
N SER A 139 -14.62 -8.64 14.26
CA SER A 139 -15.45 -9.67 13.64
C SER A 139 -15.01 -11.07 14.05
N ASN A 140 -15.98 -11.97 14.24
CA ASN A 140 -15.74 -13.41 14.34
C ASN A 140 -15.65 -14.08 12.96
N ASP A 141 -15.85 -13.32 11.87
CA ASP A 141 -15.74 -13.82 10.50
C ASP A 141 -14.28 -13.81 10.02
N SER A 142 -13.70 -15.02 9.91
CA SER A 142 -12.33 -15.21 9.39
C SER A 142 -12.17 -14.76 7.94
N LYS A 143 -13.26 -14.76 7.15
CA LYS A 143 -13.24 -14.25 5.77
C LYS A 143 -13.10 -12.73 5.77
N MET A 144 -13.80 -12.04 6.66
CA MET A 144 -13.72 -10.58 6.77
C MET A 144 -12.31 -10.10 7.13
N LEU A 145 -11.65 -10.82 8.05
CA LEU A 145 -10.26 -10.56 8.40
C LEU A 145 -9.33 -10.76 7.18
N ASP A 146 -9.47 -11.90 6.49
CA ASP A 146 -8.68 -12.22 5.29
C ASP A 146 -8.92 -11.21 4.16
N ASP A 147 -10.16 -10.79 3.94
CA ASP A 147 -10.53 -9.81 2.92
C ASP A 147 -9.92 -8.43 3.21
N CYS A 148 -9.88 -8.01 4.48
CA CYS A 148 -9.21 -6.79 4.91
C CYS A 148 -7.70 -6.86 4.67
N VAL A 149 -7.04 -7.96 5.07
CA VAL A 149 -5.60 -8.17 4.81
C VAL A 149 -5.29 -8.15 3.32
N ARG A 150 -6.08 -8.84 2.49
CA ARG A 150 -5.90 -8.83 1.03
C ARG A 150 -6.07 -7.44 0.45
N LYS A 151 -6.97 -6.63 1.00
CA LYS A 151 -7.18 -5.25 0.56
C LYS A 151 -5.95 -4.40 0.81
N ILE A 152 -5.43 -4.39 2.04
CA ILE A 152 -4.19 -3.69 2.38
C ILE A 152 -3.03 -4.18 1.51
N LEU A 153 -2.85 -5.50 1.37
CA LEU A 153 -1.79 -6.06 0.53
C LEU A 153 -1.91 -5.63 -0.95
N ARG A 154 -3.12 -5.54 -1.51
CA ARG A 154 -3.33 -5.01 -2.87
C ARG A 154 -2.98 -3.52 -2.96
N SER A 155 -3.27 -2.76 -1.91
CA SER A 155 -2.94 -1.34 -1.84
C SER A 155 -1.45 -1.06 -1.74
N MET A 156 -0.70 -2.00 -1.18
CA MET A 156 0.75 -1.96 -1.13
C MET A 156 1.40 -2.58 -2.38
N CYS A 157 0.63 -2.87 -3.43
CA CYS A 157 1.10 -3.54 -4.64
C CYS A 157 1.72 -4.93 -4.41
N ASN A 158 1.32 -5.64 -3.34
CA ASN A 158 1.77 -7.01 -3.13
C ASN A 158 1.25 -7.94 -4.25
N PRO A 159 2.11 -8.79 -4.85
CA PRO A 159 1.70 -9.63 -5.96
C PRO A 159 0.80 -10.80 -5.54
N ARG A 160 0.76 -11.15 -4.24
CA ARG A 160 0.10 -12.36 -3.74
C ARG A 160 -1.43 -12.35 -3.83
N PRO A 161 -2.17 -11.33 -3.35
CA PRO A 161 -3.61 -11.29 -3.49
C PRO A 161 -4.02 -11.15 -4.97
N ARG A 162 -5.04 -11.91 -5.40
CA ARG A 162 -5.70 -11.72 -6.70
C ARG A 162 -6.61 -10.48 -6.66
N GLY A 163 -6.81 -9.84 -7.82
CA GLY A 163 -7.70 -8.69 -7.99
C GLY A 163 -6.95 -7.41 -8.37
N ARG A 164 -7.69 -6.30 -8.52
CA ARG A 164 -7.12 -4.98 -8.85
C ARG A 164 -6.20 -4.51 -7.72
N ARG A 165 -4.97 -4.15 -8.07
CA ARG A 165 -4.02 -3.50 -7.17
C ARG A 165 -4.38 -2.02 -7.10
N VAL A 166 -4.31 -1.41 -5.92
CA VAL A 166 -4.43 0.05 -5.82
C VAL A 166 -3.04 0.57 -6.09
N VAL A 167 -2.81 1.11 -7.27
CA VAL A 167 -1.54 1.75 -7.64
C VAL A 167 -1.70 3.27 -7.55
N PHE A 168 -2.67 3.78 -6.77
CA PHE A 168 -3.59 4.88 -7.16
C PHE A 168 -4.55 4.35 -8.24
N CYS A 169 -5.74 3.85 -7.85
CA CYS A 169 -6.67 3.10 -8.70
C CYS A 169 -6.88 3.68 -10.11
N ASP A 170 -6.28 3.07 -11.13
CA ASP A 170 -6.39 3.45 -12.55
C ASP A 170 -6.09 4.93 -12.81
N PHE A 171 -4.81 5.35 -12.82
CA PHE A 171 -4.46 6.54 -13.62
C PHE A 171 -5.14 6.37 -14.97
N SER A 172 -6.11 7.23 -15.27
CA SER A 172 -6.96 7.12 -16.45
C SER A 172 -6.19 7.53 -17.73
N LEU A 173 -4.87 7.45 -17.66
CA LEU A 173 -3.86 7.90 -18.62
C LEU A 173 -2.91 6.77 -19.03
N GLY A 174 -3.34 5.51 -18.85
CA GLY A 174 -2.97 4.45 -19.79
C GLY A 174 -3.62 4.62 -21.19
N ARG A 175 -4.34 5.73 -21.41
CA ARG A 175 -4.86 6.14 -22.72
C ARG A 175 -4.52 7.61 -23.01
N ALA A 176 -3.30 7.84 -23.48
CA ALA A 176 -3.01 8.65 -24.66
C ALA A 176 -1.69 8.16 -25.27
#